data_AF-A0A5N5XWE3-F1
#
_entry.id   AF-A0A5N5XWE3-F1
#
_cell.length_a   1.000
_cell.length_b   1.000
_cell.length_c   1.000
_cell.angle_alpha   90.00
_cell.angle_beta   90.00
_cell.angle_gamma   90.00
#
_symmetry.space_group_name_H-M   'P 1'
#
loop_
_entity.id
_entity.type
_entity.pdbx_description
1 polymer ?
#
loop_
_entity_poly.entity_id
_entity_poly.type
_entity_poly.pdbx_seq_one_letter_code
_entity_poly.pdbx_strand_id
1 'polypeptide(L)'
;MLIGLIVAGIVLYLIVSSYLRRSKDADEKTLRPMSEWVILANSGTKGHREKMSYSLIVQAAAILESQKVLPNKSLRSLMISKPELSKSNFVLLIMESTAELCPNEFEFLKKSYKTEQARVHLAQCIGLILHHGGESALAQIALAACSEPID
;
A
#
# COMPACT_ATOMS: atom_id res chain seq x y z
N MET A 1 20.58 25.50 30.50
CA MET A 1 20.22 24.08 30.27
C MET A 1 18.71 23.85 30.18
N LEU A 2 17.89 24.38 31.10
CA LEU A 2 16.43 24.16 31.10
C LEU A 2 15.72 24.63 29.81
N ILE A 3 16.07 25.83 29.31
CA ILE A 3 15.49 26.39 28.08
C ILE A 3 15.83 25.52 26.85
N GLY A 4 17.06 24.97 26.79
CA GLY A 4 17.47 24.08 25.71
C GLY A 4 16.66 22.77 25.67
N LEU A 5 16.34 22.20 26.84
CA LEU A 5 15.48 21.02 26.94
C LEU A 5 14.03 21.30 26.53
N ILE A 6 13.51 22.48 26.90
CA ILE A 6 12.15 22.90 26.50
C ILE A 6 12.07 23.07 24.97
N VAL A 7 13.04 23.75 24.36
CA VAL A 7 13.09 23.93 22.90
C VAL A 7 13.24 22.58 22.19
N ALA A 8 14.11 21.68 22.66
CA ALA A 8 14.25 20.34 22.11
C ALA A 8 12.95 19.53 22.20
N GLY A 9 12.23 19.63 23.33
CA GLY A 9 10.94 18.99 23.51
C GLY A 9 9.87 19.50 22.54
N ILE A 10 9.80 20.82 22.31
CA ILE A 10 8.87 21.42 21.35
C ILE A 10 9.17 20.96 19.92
N VAL A 11 10.45 20.98 19.51
CA VAL A 11 10.87 20.53 18.18
C VAL A 11 10.52 19.06 17.97
N LEU A 12 10.83 18.19 18.94
CA LEU A 12 10.49 16.77 18.89
C LEU A 12 8.96 16.57 18.78
N TYR A 13 8.18 17.30 19.59
CA TYR A 13 6.72 17.25 19.54
C TYR A 13 6.16 17.65 18.17
N LEU A 14 6.68 18.71 17.55
CA LEU A 14 6.26 19.15 16.22
C LEU A 14 6.59 18.10 15.14
N ILE A 15 7.75 17.46 15.23
CA ILE A 15 8.14 16.39 14.30
C ILE A 15 7.21 15.19 14.44
N VAL A 16 7.00 14.71 15.68
CA VAL A 16 6.16 13.54 15.97
C VAL A 16 4.69 13.80 15.59
N SER A 17 4.14 14.96 15.96
CA SER A 17 2.75 15.33 15.63
C SER A 17 2.53 15.45 14.12
N SER A 18 3.48 16.05 13.39
CA SER A 18 3.45 16.13 11.93
C SER A 18 3.51 14.75 11.28
N TYR A 19 4.38 13.87 11.76
CA TYR A 19 4.47 12.49 11.28
C TYR A 19 3.17 11.70 11.51
N LEU A 20 2.63 11.74 12.72
CA LEU A 20 1.38 11.05 13.07
C LEU A 20 0.19 11.57 12.25
N ARG A 21 0.09 12.89 12.06
CA ARG A 21 -0.98 13.49 11.25
C ARG A 21 -0.90 13.04 9.80
N ARG A 22 0.30 12.99 9.22
CA ARG A 22 0.51 12.48 7.85
C ARG A 22 0.19 10.99 7.71
N SER A 23 0.50 10.17 8.72
CA SER A 23 0.13 8.75 8.72
C SER A 23 -1.40 8.58 8.73
N LYS A 24 -2.09 9.31 9.61
CA LYS A 24 -3.56 9.27 9.68
C LYS A 24 -4.23 9.72 8.38
N ASP A 25 -3.69 10.78 7.76
CA ASP A 25 -4.18 11.26 6.45
C ASP A 25 -4.00 10.22 5.35
N ALA A 26 -2.86 9.51 5.33
CA ALA A 26 -2.65 8.41 4.39
C ALA A 26 -3.63 7.26 4.62
N ASP A 27 -3.89 6.91 5.90
CA ASP A 27 -4.84 5.86 6.27
C ASP A 27 -6.27 6.20 5.85
N GLU A 28 -6.69 7.44 6.08
CA GLU A 28 -8.01 7.93 5.68
C GLU A 28 -8.19 7.92 4.16
N LYS A 29 -7.14 8.26 3.40
CA LYS A 29 -7.18 8.23 1.93
C LYS A 29 -7.45 6.84 1.37
N THR A 30 -7.09 5.76 2.06
CA THR A 30 -7.38 4.39 1.61
C THR A 30 -8.88 4.04 1.61
N LEU A 31 -9.72 4.85 2.29
CA LEU A 31 -11.18 4.71 2.32
C LEU A 31 -11.84 5.26 1.05
N ARG A 32 -11.12 6.06 0.27
CA ARG A 32 -11.60 6.58 -1.01
C ARG A 32 -11.62 5.50 -2.08
N PRO A 33 -12.44 5.64 -3.13
CA PRO A 33 -12.37 4.76 -4.29
C PRO A 33 -10.95 4.65 -4.85
N MET A 34 -10.59 3.48 -5.40
CA MET A 34 -9.24 3.26 -5.95
C MET A 34 -8.90 4.29 -7.05
N SER A 35 -9.86 4.63 -7.91
CA SER A 35 -9.72 5.66 -8.93
C SER A 35 -9.29 7.02 -8.38
N GLU A 36 -9.89 7.45 -7.26
CA GLU A 36 -9.50 8.70 -6.58
C GLU A 36 -8.16 8.56 -5.87
N TRP A 37 -7.93 7.42 -5.22
CA TRP A 37 -6.69 7.17 -4.49
C TRP A 37 -5.47 7.25 -5.41
N VAL A 38 -5.54 6.69 -6.62
CA VAL A 38 -4.46 6.75 -7.61
C VAL A 38 -4.14 8.19 -8.01
N ILE A 39 -5.16 9.02 -8.22
CA ILE A 39 -4.97 10.45 -8.53
C ILE A 39 -4.25 11.16 -7.37
N LEU A 40 -4.69 10.92 -6.13
CA LEU A 40 -4.10 11.51 -4.93
C LEU A 40 -2.65 11.05 -4.72
N ALA A 41 -2.38 9.76 -4.91
CA ALA A 41 -1.05 9.18 -4.78
C ALA A 41 -0.06 9.77 -5.81
N ASN A 42 -0.53 10.01 -7.04
CA ASN A 42 0.30 10.56 -8.12
C ASN A 42 0.42 12.08 -8.11
N SER A 43 -0.49 12.81 -7.46
CA SER A 43 -0.40 14.28 -7.31
C SER A 43 0.65 14.75 -6.30
N GLY A 44 1.23 13.82 -5.52
CA GLY A 44 2.18 14.11 -4.46
C GLY A 44 3.64 13.91 -4.86
N THR A 45 4.55 14.11 -3.91
CA THR A 45 5.97 13.76 -4.09
C THR A 45 6.18 12.24 -4.05
N LYS A 46 7.29 11.74 -4.60
CA LYS A 46 7.67 10.31 -4.53
C LYS A 46 7.57 9.75 -3.10
N GLY A 47 8.06 10.51 -2.10
CA GLY A 47 7.97 10.10 -0.69
C GLY A 47 6.55 10.13 -0.11
N HIS A 48 5.66 10.97 -0.63
CA HIS A 48 4.24 10.97 -0.26
C HIS A 48 3.51 9.77 -0.88
N ARG A 49 3.77 9.49 -2.16
CA ARG A 49 3.26 8.32 -2.88
C ARG A 49 3.66 7.02 -2.18
N GLU A 50 4.93 6.86 -1.84
CA GLU A 50 5.43 5.68 -1.11
C GLU A 50 4.74 5.48 0.25
N LYS A 51 4.48 6.56 1.00
CA LYS A 51 3.74 6.47 2.28
C LYS A 51 2.28 6.09 2.09
N MET A 52 1.62 6.67 1.08
CA MET A 52 0.25 6.30 0.75
C MET A 52 0.17 4.83 0.34
N SER A 53 1.08 4.37 -0.53
CA SER A 53 1.15 2.97 -0.96
C SER A 53 1.43 2.02 0.21
N TYR A 54 2.34 2.38 1.11
CA TYR A 54 2.57 1.60 2.34
C TYR A 54 1.28 1.44 3.16
N SER A 55 0.58 2.55 3.44
CA SER A 55 -0.69 2.51 4.18
C SER A 55 -1.72 1.63 3.48
N LEU A 56 -1.85 1.77 2.16
CA LEU A 56 -2.75 0.96 1.34
C LEU A 56 -2.45 -0.54 1.46
N ILE A 57 -1.18 -0.93 1.33
CA ILE A 57 -0.74 -2.34 1.45
C ILE A 57 -1.04 -2.88 2.85
N VAL A 58 -0.74 -2.12 3.91
CA VAL A 58 -1.00 -2.56 5.30
C VAL A 58 -2.49 -2.76 5.54
N GLN A 59 -3.34 -1.86 5.07
CA GLN A 59 -4.78 -2.00 5.25
C GLN A 59 -5.39 -3.13 4.42
N ALA A 60 -4.93 -3.32 3.18
CA ALA A 60 -5.32 -4.47 2.36
C ALA A 60 -4.88 -5.79 3.00
N ALA A 61 -3.66 -5.85 3.54
CA ALA A 61 -3.15 -7.00 4.27
C ALA A 61 -4.03 -7.34 5.48
N ALA A 62 -4.41 -6.34 6.28
CA ALA A 62 -5.29 -6.54 7.43
C ALA A 62 -6.65 -7.15 7.05
N ILE A 63 -7.21 -6.77 5.89
CA ILE A 63 -8.43 -7.37 5.36
C ILE A 63 -8.20 -8.86 5.05
N LEU A 64 -7.13 -9.20 4.33
CA LEU A 64 -6.81 -10.58 3.96
C LEU A 64 -6.48 -11.47 5.17
N GLU A 65 -5.79 -10.91 6.17
CA GLU A 65 -5.51 -11.59 7.43
C GLU A 65 -6.82 -11.89 8.20
N SER A 66 -7.77 -10.95 8.22
CA SER A 66 -9.08 -11.18 8.85
C SER A 66 -9.91 -12.27 8.15
N GLN A 67 -9.66 -12.46 6.85
CA GLN A 67 -10.28 -13.51 6.02
C GLN A 67 -9.50 -14.83 6.05
N LYS A 68 -8.38 -14.91 6.78
CA LYS A 68 -7.47 -16.07 6.83
C LYS A 68 -6.86 -16.45 5.48
N VAL A 69 -6.78 -15.49 4.55
CA VAL A 69 -6.12 -15.67 3.24
C VAL A 69 -4.60 -15.53 3.39
N LEU A 70 -4.15 -14.67 4.31
CA LEU A 70 -2.73 -14.46 4.58
C LEU A 70 -2.38 -14.70 6.06
N PRO A 71 -1.16 -15.19 6.36
CA PRO A 71 -0.63 -15.19 7.71
C PRO A 71 -0.52 -13.76 8.27
N ASN A 72 -0.78 -13.63 9.57
CA ASN A 72 -0.72 -12.36 10.28
C ASN A 72 0.65 -11.67 10.10
N LYS A 73 0.63 -10.40 9.70
CA LYS A 73 1.79 -9.53 9.43
C LYS A 73 2.69 -10.00 8.28
N SER A 74 2.27 -10.92 7.41
CA SER A 74 3.11 -11.44 6.32
C SER A 74 3.60 -10.33 5.37
N LEU A 75 2.68 -9.55 4.81
CA LEU A 75 3.02 -8.42 3.92
C LEU A 75 3.77 -7.30 4.63
N ARG A 76 3.46 -7.05 5.91
CA ARG A 76 4.21 -6.08 6.70
C ARG A 76 5.66 -6.52 6.91
N SER A 77 5.86 -7.82 7.17
CA SER A 77 7.18 -8.40 7.37
C SER A 77 7.99 -8.38 6.07
N LEU A 78 7.36 -8.64 4.93
CA LEU A 78 7.97 -8.50 3.61
C LEU A 78 8.50 -7.08 3.35
N MET A 79 7.70 -6.05 3.66
CA MET A 79 8.12 -4.66 3.48
C MET A 79 9.26 -4.23 4.42
N ILE A 80 9.38 -4.88 5.59
CA ILE A 80 10.46 -4.64 6.55
C ILE A 80 11.74 -5.37 6.12
N SER A 81 11.62 -6.62 5.66
CA SER A 81 12.76 -7.44 5.25
C SER A 81 13.37 -7.02 3.91
N LYS A 82 12.60 -6.33 3.06
CA LYS A 82 13.04 -5.78 1.77
C LYS A 82 12.93 -4.25 1.74
N PRO A 83 13.91 -3.51 2.28
CA PRO A 83 13.87 -2.04 2.30
C PRO A 83 13.86 -1.43 0.89
N GLU A 84 14.47 -2.11 -0.09
CA GLU A 84 14.54 -1.71 -1.50
C GLU A 84 13.20 -1.85 -2.25
N LEU A 85 12.21 -2.54 -1.67
CA LEU A 85 10.89 -2.69 -2.27
C LEU A 85 10.21 -1.32 -2.35
N SER A 86 9.96 -0.83 -3.58
CA SER A 86 9.12 0.34 -3.81
C SER A 86 7.66 -0.05 -3.58
N LYS A 87 7.02 0.61 -2.62
CA LYS A 87 5.63 0.32 -2.25
C LYS A 87 4.71 0.81 -3.35
N SER A 88 5.06 1.91 -4.03
CA SER A 88 4.29 2.39 -5.18
C SER A 88 4.37 1.44 -6.37
N ASN A 89 5.57 0.93 -6.70
CA ASN A 89 5.72 -0.06 -7.76
C ASN A 89 4.99 -1.35 -7.41
N PHE A 90 5.08 -1.79 -6.15
CA PHE A 90 4.41 -3.01 -5.72
C PHE A 90 2.89 -2.94 -5.89
N VAL A 91 2.26 -1.81 -5.55
CA VAL A 91 0.82 -1.60 -5.80
C VAL A 91 0.50 -1.62 -7.29
N LEU A 92 1.32 -0.96 -8.11
CA LEU A 92 1.12 -0.90 -9.57
C LEU A 92 1.23 -2.28 -10.22
N LEU A 93 2.31 -3.01 -9.92
CA LEU A 93 2.55 -4.36 -10.43
C LEU A 93 1.48 -5.35 -9.96
N ILE A 94 0.97 -5.22 -8.72
CA ILE A 94 -0.18 -6.02 -8.28
C ILE A 94 -1.37 -5.80 -9.19
N MET A 95 -1.72 -4.54 -9.51
CA MET A 95 -2.87 -4.25 -10.37
C MET A 95 -2.67 -4.79 -11.79
N GLU A 96 -1.48 -4.58 -12.37
CA GLU A 96 -1.14 -5.06 -13.72
C GLU A 96 -1.16 -6.59 -13.79
N SER A 97 -0.43 -7.27 -12.90
CA SER A 97 -0.40 -8.73 -12.87
C SER A 97 -1.77 -9.34 -12.59
N THR A 98 -2.62 -8.69 -11.80
CA THR A 98 -3.99 -9.19 -11.58
C THR A 98 -4.80 -9.13 -12.89
N ALA A 99 -4.70 -8.04 -13.65
CA ALA A 99 -5.40 -7.90 -14.92
C ALA A 99 -4.94 -8.95 -15.97
N GLU A 100 -3.64 -9.30 -15.97
CA GLU A 100 -3.08 -10.32 -16.85
C GLU A 100 -3.42 -11.76 -16.42
N LEU A 101 -3.32 -12.07 -15.12
CA LEU A 101 -3.56 -13.41 -14.59
C LEU A 101 -5.05 -13.78 -14.55
N CYS A 102 -5.93 -12.78 -14.38
CA CYS A 102 -7.36 -12.99 -14.12
C CYS A 102 -8.25 -12.24 -15.14
N PRO A 103 -8.12 -12.50 -16.46
CA PRO A 103 -8.86 -11.76 -17.48
C PRO A 103 -10.38 -11.93 -17.35
N ASN A 104 -10.83 -13.07 -16.81
CA ASN A 104 -12.26 -13.35 -16.57
C ASN A 104 -12.85 -12.48 -15.45
N GLU A 105 -12.01 -11.99 -14.53
CA GLU A 105 -12.42 -11.14 -13.41
C GLU A 105 -12.28 -9.64 -13.74
N PHE A 106 -11.94 -9.30 -14.99
CA PHE A 106 -11.63 -7.93 -15.38
C PHE A 106 -12.81 -6.96 -15.18
N GLU A 107 -14.04 -7.36 -15.54
CA GLU A 107 -15.23 -6.52 -15.34
C GLU A 107 -15.54 -6.32 -13.85
N PHE A 108 -15.34 -7.36 -13.03
CA PHE A 108 -15.46 -7.25 -11.58
C PHE A 108 -14.44 -6.26 -11.00
N LEU A 109 -13.17 -6.39 -11.40
CA LEU A 109 -12.08 -5.51 -10.95
C LEU A 109 -12.27 -4.07 -11.42
N LYS A 110 -12.73 -3.85 -12.64
CA LYS A 110 -13.03 -2.52 -13.20
C LYS A 110 -14.17 -1.83 -12.45
N LYS A 111 -15.19 -2.58 -12.06
CA LYS A 111 -16.27 -2.07 -11.19
C LYS A 111 -15.70 -1.72 -9.81
N SER A 112 -15.00 -2.67 -9.18
CA SER A 112 -14.36 -2.49 -7.86
C SER A 112 -13.45 -1.26 -7.83
N TYR A 113 -12.64 -1.05 -8.86
CA TYR A 113 -11.74 0.10 -8.98
C TYR A 113 -12.46 1.45 -8.87
N LYS A 114 -13.72 1.53 -9.32
CA LYS A 114 -14.52 2.76 -9.30
C LYS A 114 -15.41 2.89 -8.06
N THR A 115 -15.87 1.78 -7.49
CA THR A 115 -16.94 1.79 -6.47
C THR A 115 -16.46 1.39 -5.09
N GLU A 116 -15.42 0.56 -4.99
CA GLU A 116 -14.92 0.04 -3.72
C GLU A 116 -13.78 0.89 -3.17
N GLN A 117 -13.61 0.85 -1.85
CA GLN A 117 -12.49 1.50 -1.17
C GLN A 117 -11.16 0.95 -1.71
N ALA A 118 -10.15 1.80 -1.86
CA ALA A 118 -8.85 1.42 -2.40
C ALA A 118 -8.24 0.20 -1.67
N ARG A 119 -8.34 0.16 -0.35
CA ARG A 119 -7.85 -0.97 0.46
C ARG A 119 -8.59 -2.29 0.18
N VAL A 120 -9.89 -2.23 -0.11
CA VAL A 120 -10.72 -3.40 -0.45
C VAL A 120 -10.38 -3.87 -1.85
N HIS A 121 -10.29 -2.95 -2.81
CA HIS A 121 -9.87 -3.25 -4.17
C HIS A 121 -8.49 -3.92 -4.21
N LEU A 122 -7.49 -3.34 -3.52
CA LEU A 122 -6.15 -3.93 -3.48
C LEU A 122 -6.16 -5.31 -2.79
N ALA A 123 -6.94 -5.49 -1.72
CA ALA A 123 -7.10 -6.80 -1.09
C ALA A 123 -7.68 -7.83 -2.06
N GLN A 124 -8.68 -7.46 -2.86
CA GLN A 124 -9.25 -8.34 -3.90
C GLN A 124 -8.20 -8.71 -4.95
N CYS A 125 -7.41 -7.76 -5.43
CA CYS A 125 -6.31 -8.03 -6.38
C CYS A 125 -5.29 -9.02 -5.82
N ILE A 126 -4.80 -8.79 -4.59
CA ILE A 126 -3.87 -9.69 -3.92
C ILE A 126 -4.50 -11.07 -3.71
N GLY A 127 -5.77 -11.13 -3.31
CA GLY A 127 -6.51 -12.38 -3.15
C GLY A 127 -6.59 -13.19 -4.45
N LEU A 128 -6.86 -12.52 -5.58
CA LEU A 128 -6.89 -13.16 -6.90
C LEU A 128 -5.50 -13.66 -7.33
N ILE A 129 -4.44 -12.87 -7.11
CA ILE A 129 -3.06 -13.31 -7.38
C ILE A 129 -2.73 -14.57 -6.56
N LEU A 130 -3.08 -14.58 -5.28
CA LEU A 130 -2.83 -15.75 -4.43
C LEU A 130 -3.67 -16.96 -4.86
N HIS A 131 -4.90 -16.74 -5.32
CA HIS A 131 -5.77 -17.82 -5.78
C HIS A 131 -5.28 -18.47 -7.07
N HIS A 132 -4.85 -17.67 -8.05
CA HIS A 132 -4.46 -18.16 -9.38
C HIS A 132 -2.96 -18.43 -9.54
N GLY A 133 -2.12 -17.57 -8.97
CA GLY A 133 -0.66 -17.63 -9.08
C GLY A 133 0.06 -18.12 -7.83
N GLY A 134 -0.64 -18.28 -6.71
CA GLY A 134 -0.07 -18.72 -5.44
C GLY A 134 0.91 -17.72 -4.82
N GLU A 135 1.62 -18.16 -3.79
CA GLU A 135 2.61 -17.34 -3.08
C GLU A 135 3.82 -16.97 -3.97
N SER A 136 4.15 -17.82 -4.96
CA SER A 136 5.26 -17.60 -5.88
C SER A 136 5.02 -16.39 -6.79
N ALA A 137 3.79 -16.20 -7.28
CA ALA A 137 3.45 -15.02 -8.09
C ALA A 137 3.59 -13.72 -7.29
N LEU A 138 3.09 -13.70 -6.06
CA LEU A 138 3.23 -12.54 -5.18
C LEU A 138 4.71 -12.24 -4.85
N ALA A 139 5.52 -13.29 -4.66
CA ALA A 139 6.96 -13.16 -4.44
C ALA A 139 7.69 -12.60 -5.68
N GLN A 140 7.31 -13.00 -6.89
CA GLN A 140 7.86 -12.47 -8.14
C GLN A 140 7.50 -10.98 -8.32
N ILE A 141 6.26 -10.60 -8.05
CA ILE A 141 5.83 -9.20 -8.07
C ILE A 141 6.63 -8.38 -7.04
N ALA A 142 6.84 -8.93 -5.83
CA ALA A 142 7.64 -8.27 -4.81
C ALA A 142 9.12 -8.14 -5.21
N LEU A 143 9.67 -9.09 -5.98
CA LEU A 143 11.02 -8.99 -6.54
C LEU A 143 11.10 -7.95 -7.66
N ALA A 144 10.13 -7.93 -8.57
CA ALA A 144 10.05 -6.94 -9.64
C ALA A 144 9.88 -5.51 -9.09
N ALA A 145 9.15 -5.36 -7.98
CA ALA A 145 8.98 -4.08 -7.29
C ALA A 145 10.25 -3.55 -6.59
N CYS A 146 11.30 -4.39 -6.45
CA CYS A 146 12.61 -3.95 -5.98
C CYS A 146 13.48 -3.38 -7.11
N SER A 147 13.14 -3.63 -8.38
CA SER A 147 13.82 -3.05 -9.54
C SER A 147 13.51 -1.55 -9.66
N GLU A 148 14.31 -0.81 -10.45
CA GLU A 148 14.18 0.64 -10.63
C GLU A 148 12.73 1.12 -10.90
N PRO A 149 12.39 2.35 -10.47
CA PRO A 149 11.03 2.89 -10.52
C PRO A 149 10.42 2.78 -11.92
N ILE A 150 9.18 2.28 -11.98
CA ILE A 150 8.32 2.44 -13.15
C ILE A 150 7.84 3.90 -13.05
N ASP A 151 8.42 4.79 -13.88
CA ASP A 151 8.05 6.21 -13.96
C ASP A 151 6.67 6.41 -14.60
#